data_AF-A0A2C9DE38-F1
#
_entry.id   AF-A0A2C9DE38-F1
#
_cell.length_a   1.000
_cell.length_b   1.000
_cell.length_c   1.000
_cell.angle_alpha   90.00
_cell.angle_beta   90.00
_cell.angle_gamma   90.00
#
_symmetry.space_group_name_H-M   'P 1'
#
loop_
_entity.id
_entity.type
_entity.pdbx_description
1 polymer ?
#
loop_
_entity_poly.entity_id
_entity_poly.type
_entity_poly.pdbx_seq_one_letter_code
_entity_poly.pdbx_strand_id
1 'polypeptide(L)'
;MPNLDTPGLTRLLFAKWDPIGVRGVGPDDEYASYAPVILKMLQDGASGEMLFAHLRDIRVTEMCLPADDAADRAFAAHLIGLLGS
;
A
#
# COMPACT_ATOMS: atom_id res chain seq x y z
N MET A 1 -7.37 -11.33 13.23
CA MET A 1 -7.95 -10.61 12.08
C MET A 1 -8.36 -11.59 11.00
N PRO A 2 -9.39 -11.32 10.16
CA PRO A 2 -9.48 -12.07 8.91
C PRO A 2 -8.15 -11.86 8.16
N ASN A 3 -7.57 -12.94 7.66
CA ASN A 3 -6.32 -12.93 6.88
C ASN A 3 -6.34 -11.74 5.91
N LEU A 4 -5.42 -10.79 6.07
CA LEU A 4 -5.17 -9.83 5.01
C LEU A 4 -4.63 -10.63 3.82
N ASP A 5 -5.43 -10.75 2.78
CA ASP A 5 -5.10 -11.40 1.53
C ASP A 5 -4.90 -10.36 0.42
N THR A 6 -4.50 -10.81 -0.77
CA THR A 6 -4.26 -9.90 -1.90
C THR A 6 -5.50 -9.03 -2.21
N PRO A 7 -6.74 -9.57 -2.36
CA PRO A 7 -7.92 -8.74 -2.59
C PRO A 7 -8.22 -7.74 -1.46
N GLY A 8 -8.02 -8.12 -0.20
CA GLY A 8 -8.19 -7.23 0.95
C GLY A 8 -7.20 -6.07 0.91
N LEU A 9 -5.94 -6.35 0.61
CA LEU A 9 -4.90 -5.33 0.49
C LEU A 9 -5.10 -4.42 -0.72
N THR A 10 -5.54 -4.95 -1.86
CA THR A 10 -5.91 -4.16 -3.04
C THR A 10 -6.97 -3.11 -2.70
N ARG A 11 -8.02 -3.51 -1.99
CA ARG A 11 -9.08 -2.58 -1.54
C ARG A 11 -8.57 -1.54 -0.56
N LEU A 12 -7.63 -1.90 0.32
CA LEU A 12 -7.01 -0.93 1.24
C LEU A 12 -6.13 0.08 0.49
N LEU A 13 -5.34 -0.36 -0.49
CA LEU A 13 -4.56 0.53 -1.36
C LEU A 13 -5.48 1.54 -2.05
N PHE A 14 -6.57 1.06 -2.67
CA PHE A 14 -7.56 1.91 -3.34
C PHE A 14 -8.31 2.86 -2.39
N ALA A 15 -8.64 2.41 -1.18
CA ALA A 15 -9.42 3.21 -0.25
C ALA A 15 -8.60 4.25 0.53
N LYS A 16 -7.32 3.94 0.83
CA LYS A 16 -6.51 4.69 1.81
C LYS A 16 -5.21 5.26 1.26
N TRP A 17 -4.57 4.62 0.27
CA TRP A 17 -3.30 5.10 -0.28
C TRP A 17 -3.51 5.94 -1.55
N ASP A 18 -4.20 5.38 -2.54
CA ASP A 18 -4.64 6.00 -3.79
C ASP A 18 -3.76 7.16 -4.35
N PRO A 19 -2.48 6.90 -4.70
CA PRO A 19 -1.58 7.95 -5.18
C PRO A 19 -2.06 8.68 -6.45
N ILE A 20 -2.79 7.97 -7.31
CA ILE A 20 -3.29 8.51 -8.59
C ILE A 20 -4.56 9.34 -8.36
N GLY A 21 -5.26 9.14 -7.25
CA GLY A 21 -6.49 9.88 -6.94
C GLY A 21 -7.71 9.38 -7.70
N VAL A 22 -7.77 8.07 -8.02
CA VAL A 22 -8.85 7.47 -8.80
C VAL A 22 -9.94 6.84 -7.93
N ARG A 23 -9.84 6.93 -6.60
CA ARG A 23 -10.85 6.42 -5.69
C ARG A 23 -12.23 7.00 -6.01
N GLY A 24 -13.18 6.11 -6.30
CA GLY A 24 -14.58 6.47 -6.58
C GLY A 24 -14.88 6.84 -8.04
N VAL A 25 -13.86 6.86 -8.91
CA VAL A 25 -14.01 7.09 -10.36
C VAL A 25 -13.37 5.99 -11.21
N GLY A 26 -12.34 5.33 -10.70
CA GLY A 26 -11.66 4.18 -11.31
C GLY A 26 -12.11 2.83 -10.73
N PRO A 27 -11.61 1.72 -11.29
CA PRO A 27 -11.91 0.38 -10.80
C PRO A 27 -11.23 0.13 -9.45
N ASP A 28 -11.86 -0.66 -8.58
CA ASP A 28 -11.36 -0.90 -7.21
C ASP A 28 -10.12 -1.82 -7.16
N ASP A 29 -9.74 -2.39 -8.31
CA ASP A 29 -8.57 -3.24 -8.50
C ASP A 29 -7.38 -2.52 -9.15
N GLU A 30 -7.43 -1.19 -9.34
CA GLU A 30 -6.36 -0.38 -9.94
C GLU A 30 -4.96 -0.73 -9.39
N TYR A 31 -4.88 -0.96 -8.08
CA TYR A 31 -3.62 -1.22 -7.37
C TYR A 31 -3.35 -2.72 -7.12
N ALA A 32 -4.04 -3.62 -7.82
CA ALA A 32 -3.95 -5.07 -7.59
C ALA A 32 -2.56 -5.65 -7.86
N SER A 33 -1.81 -5.09 -8.81
CA SER A 33 -0.45 -5.54 -9.16
C SER A 33 0.55 -5.41 -8.01
N TYR A 34 0.37 -4.42 -7.13
CA TYR A 34 1.29 -4.15 -6.01
C TYR A 34 1.00 -4.98 -4.77
N ALA A 35 -0.25 -5.42 -4.59
CA ALA A 35 -0.71 -6.10 -3.39
C ALA A 35 0.08 -7.40 -3.05
N PRO A 36 0.42 -8.30 -4.00
CA PRO A 36 1.17 -9.52 -3.67
C PRO A 36 2.53 -9.26 -3.04
N VAL A 37 3.28 -8.27 -3.52
CA VAL A 37 4.63 -7.96 -3.02
C VAL A 37 4.55 -7.32 -1.65
N ILE A 38 3.66 -6.34 -1.47
CA ILE A 38 3.43 -5.69 -0.17
C ILE A 38 2.95 -6.70 0.87
N LEU A 39 2.04 -7.62 0.49
CA LEU A 39 1.58 -8.68 1.39
C LEU A 39 2.72 -9.61 1.80
N LYS A 40 3.58 -9.99 0.85
CA LYS A 40 4.77 -10.80 1.17
C LYS A 40 5.71 -10.08 2.12
N MET A 41 5.97 -8.79 1.93
CA MET A 41 6.78 -8.00 2.85
C MET A 41 6.21 -8.00 4.27
N LEU A 42 4.89 -7.83 4.40
CA LEU A 42 4.19 -7.89 5.69
C LEU A 42 4.34 -9.27 6.35
N GLN A 43 4.16 -10.36 5.59
CA GLN A 43 4.32 -11.73 6.07
C GLN A 43 5.76 -12.05 6.50
N ASP A 44 6.73 -11.48 5.80
CA ASP A 44 8.16 -11.62 6.11
C ASP A 44 8.61 -10.71 7.28
N GLY A 45 7.69 -9.94 7.89
CA GLY A 45 7.97 -9.09 9.05
C GLY A 45 8.69 -7.79 8.72
N ALA A 46 8.47 -7.23 7.51
CA ALA A 46 9.05 -5.95 7.12
C ALA A 46 8.69 -4.84 8.13
N SER A 47 9.67 -3.98 8.39
CA SER A 47 9.45 -2.80 9.25
C SER A 47 8.63 -1.74 8.54
N GLY A 48 8.07 -0.79 9.31
CA GLY A 48 7.37 0.36 8.74
C GLY A 48 8.24 1.19 7.79
N GLU A 49 9.55 1.32 8.06
CA GLU A 49 10.49 2.00 7.15
C GLU A 49 10.69 1.25 5.84
N MET A 50 10.77 -0.08 5.88
CA MET A 50 10.89 -0.89 4.66
C MET A 50 9.64 -0.78 3.78
N LEU A 51 8.45 -0.82 4.39
CA LEU A 51 7.19 -0.63 3.67
C LEU A 51 7.07 0.79 3.10
N PHE A 52 7.41 1.81 3.89
CA PHE A 52 7.45 3.20 3.42
C PHE A 52 8.36 3.33 2.18
N ALA A 53 9.58 2.81 2.24
CA ALA A 53 10.53 2.89 1.14
C ALA A 53 9.99 2.22 -0.13
N HIS A 54 9.34 1.06 0.01
CA HIS A 54 8.75 0.35 -1.13
C HIS A 54 7.55 1.08 -1.74
N LEU A 55 6.62 1.59 -0.91
CA LEU A 55 5.47 2.37 -1.38
C LEU A 55 5.92 3.63 -2.12
N ARG A 56 6.93 4.32 -1.57
CA ARG A 56 7.56 5.47 -2.20
C ARG A 56 8.16 5.12 -3.57
N ASP A 57 8.85 3.99 -3.67
CA ASP A 57 9.46 3.55 -4.93
C ASP A 57 8.39 3.25 -5.99
N ILE A 58 7.31 2.56 -5.62
CA ILE A 58 6.16 2.35 -6.54
C ILE A 58 5.64 3.69 -7.05
N ARG A 59 5.40 4.66 -6.16
CA ARG A 59 4.88 5.98 -6.52
C ARG A 59 5.80 6.70 -7.51
N VAL A 60 7.09 6.76 -7.22
CA VAL A 60 8.04 7.57 -7.99
C VAL A 60 8.51 6.87 -9.27
N THR A 61 8.81 5.58 -9.16
CA THR A 61 9.46 4.81 -10.23
C THR A 61 8.44 4.15 -11.15
N GLU A 62 7.40 3.51 -10.59
CA GLU A 62 6.43 2.76 -11.39
C GLU A 62 5.27 3.64 -11.87
N MET A 63 4.76 4.53 -11.01
CA MET A 63 3.66 5.44 -11.36
C MET A 63 4.12 6.78 -11.95
N CYS A 64 5.44 7.07 -11.91
CA CYS A 64 6.03 8.34 -12.37
C CYS A 64 5.42 9.58 -11.69
N LEU A 65 4.98 9.46 -10.43
CA LEU A 65 4.41 10.55 -9.65
C LEU A 65 5.46 11.26 -8.79
N PRO A 66 5.24 12.53 -8.41
CA PRO A 66 6.06 13.16 -7.39
C PRO A 66 6.00 12.38 -6.07
N ALA A 67 7.13 12.39 -5.37
CA ALA A 67 7.26 11.96 -3.98
C ALA A 67 6.17 12.52 -3.06
N ASP A 68 5.58 11.68 -2.21
CA ASP A 68 4.74 12.09 -1.08
C ASP A 68 5.05 11.23 0.16
N ASP A 69 6.14 11.61 0.83
CA ASP A 69 6.63 10.87 2.01
C ASP A 69 5.61 10.79 3.13
N ALA A 70 4.76 11.82 3.27
CA ALA A 70 3.76 11.87 4.32
C ALA A 70 2.66 10.83 4.07
N ALA A 71 2.13 10.77 2.84
CA ALA A 71 1.11 9.78 2.46
C ALA A 71 1.66 8.35 2.52
N ASP A 72 2.86 8.12 1.98
CA ASP A 72 3.46 6.78 1.92
C ASP A 72 3.80 6.25 3.33
N ARG A 73 4.32 7.13 4.21
CA ARG A 73 4.63 6.78 5.60
C ARG A 73 3.35 6.56 6.43
N ALA A 74 2.33 7.39 6.23
CA ALA A 74 1.05 7.21 6.91
C ALA A 74 0.39 5.87 6.54
N PHE A 75 0.44 5.49 5.27
CA PHE A 75 -0.10 4.21 4.82
C PHE A 75 0.73 3.02 5.32
N ALA A 76 2.06 3.11 5.30
CA ALA A 76 2.93 2.09 5.89
C ALA A 76 2.63 1.87 7.38
N ALA A 77 2.49 2.96 8.16
CA ALA A 77 2.14 2.89 9.58
C ALA A 77 0.74 2.28 9.80
N HIS A 78 -0.22 2.58 8.92
CA HIS A 78 -1.54 1.97 8.96
C HIS A 78 -1.47 0.43 8.78
N LEU A 79 -0.71 -0.06 7.80
CA LEU A 79 -0.54 -1.50 7.57
C LEU A 79 0.13 -2.21 8.75
N ILE A 80 1.19 -1.62 9.32
CA ILE A 80 1.86 -2.17 10.52
C ILE A 80 0.90 -2.20 11.72
N GLY A 81 0.11 -1.14 11.91
CA GLY A 81 -0.88 -1.06 12.98
C GLY A 81 -1.94 -2.16 12.91
N LEU A 82 -2.33 -2.59 11.70
CA LEU A 82 -3.28 -3.70 11.53
C LEU A 82 -2.70 -5.05 11.98
N LEU A 83 -1.39 -5.28 11.83
CA LEU A 83 -0.76 -6.53 12.23
C LEU A 83 -0.51 -6.64 13.75
N GLY A 84 -0.42 -5.51 14.45
CA GLY A 84 -0.13 -5.45 15.88
C GLY A 84 -1.36 -5.46 16.81
N SER A 85 -2.57 -5.58 16.26
CA SER A 85 -3.86 -5.47 16.98
C SER A 85 -4.71 -6.73 16.94
#